data_AF-Q3KHI4-F1
#
_entry.id   AF-Q3KHI4-F1
#
_cell.length_a   1.000
_cell.length_b   1.000
_cell.length_c   1.000
_cell.angle_alpha   90.00
_cell.angle_beta   90.00
_cell.angle_gamma   90.00
#
_symmetry.space_group_name_H-M   'P 1'
#
loop_
_entity.id
_entity.type
_entity.pdbx_description
1 polymer ?
#
loop_
_entity_poly.entity_id
_entity_poly.type
_entity_poly.pdbx_seq_one_letter_code
_entity_poly.pdbx_strand_id
1 'polypeptide(L)'
;MTKDVAMRFFSGLKPALCWWFLLGGFGLAQWAEAAHLAKHSEALESVQLIELDEHERQWIRENPRVVVASVQYPLYLFQDEHGQWSGLNNDVLKHISTMTGLQFVHQESFSTDHMLERLQSGVADISTTLAMNDERKVFLDFSHAFGGAGWVFVGHSDEPAIQSLATLTKRVLVLPARHALEDSIRRDYPSIQIRSVKTYAEARALVESGEAYATIENEIGAQLFPSGLLKVGGLVEGKWEADHLAVRKGMPELLSILNKALGAFSGAELRAMRLKWLGGVSPVPAPSIGARMIEWGCWAMGAVGLFGLLSLLWNRRLAAQVKQRREAEKDLGDQLAFQHALIDAMPDPVFVRDLQGRLIMCNRSYEDALSVRQEQVLGRMLFEFDALPQATALMLHDEFIAQLGTRKTRFSKRQLMFKSGPRQIYQWTVPFYSADGKLRGLLGGWTDITERRKESGCRCLH
;
A
#
# COMPACT_ATOMS: atom_id res chain seq x y z
N MET A 1 51.66 0.53 -17.84
CA MET A 1 51.14 -0.85 -18.00
C MET A 1 50.66 -1.32 -16.62
N THR A 2 49.43 -0.96 -16.25
CA THR A 2 48.17 -1.75 -16.40
C THR A 2 48.18 -2.97 -15.48
N LYS A 3 47.36 -3.09 -14.43
CA LYS A 3 45.89 -2.89 -14.29
C LYS A 3 45.62 -2.48 -12.82
N ASP A 4 45.20 -1.27 -12.45
CA ASP A 4 43.95 -0.52 -12.67
C ASP A 4 42.60 -1.20 -12.35
N VAL A 5 42.02 -0.72 -11.24
CA VAL A 5 40.65 -0.20 -11.09
C VAL A 5 39.49 -1.19 -11.31
N ALA A 6 38.94 -1.73 -10.21
CA ALA A 6 37.50 -2.03 -10.07
C ALA A 6 37.16 -2.51 -8.65
N MET A 7 37.49 -1.76 -7.59
CA MET A 7 36.94 -2.00 -6.26
C MET A 7 36.97 -0.72 -5.42
N ARG A 8 36.13 0.25 -5.81
CA ARG A 8 35.68 1.43 -5.03
C ARG A 8 34.88 2.37 -5.95
N PHE A 9 33.69 1.96 -6.36
CA PHE A 9 32.71 2.86 -6.97
C PHE A 9 31.33 2.22 -6.74
N PHE A 10 30.70 2.54 -5.62
CA PHE A 10 29.24 2.62 -5.38
C PHE A 10 28.97 2.70 -3.87
N SER A 11 29.54 3.73 -3.24
CA SER A 11 29.14 4.18 -1.91
C SER A 11 29.11 5.71 -1.96
N GLY A 12 28.09 6.28 -2.60
CA GLY A 12 28.04 7.74 -2.78
C GLY A 12 27.04 8.24 -3.81
N LEU A 13 25.86 7.64 -3.93
CA LEU A 13 24.72 8.36 -4.50
C LEU A 13 23.65 8.50 -3.42
N LYS A 14 23.57 9.73 -2.92
CA LYS A 14 22.76 10.18 -1.79
C LYS A 14 21.26 10.03 -2.07
N PRO A 15 20.42 9.97 -1.02
CA PRO A 15 18.95 10.07 -1.06
C PRO A 15 18.39 11.38 -1.70
N ALA A 16 19.23 12.23 -2.29
CA ALA A 16 18.84 13.50 -2.92
C ALA A 16 18.07 13.33 -4.24
N LEU A 17 18.30 12.23 -4.98
CA LEU A 17 17.59 11.99 -6.25
C LEU A 17 16.12 11.58 -6.03
N CYS A 18 15.80 10.89 -4.94
CA CYS A 18 14.40 10.61 -4.57
C CYS A 18 13.66 11.87 -4.10
N TRP A 19 14.37 12.83 -3.47
CA TRP A 19 13.77 14.09 -3.04
C TRP A 19 13.51 15.07 -4.20
N TRP A 20 14.34 15.06 -5.25
CA TRP A 20 14.08 15.87 -6.45
C TRP A 20 12.90 15.38 -7.28
N PHE A 21 12.63 14.08 -7.34
CA PHE A 21 11.42 13.56 -7.99
C PHE A 21 10.14 13.87 -7.19
N LEU A 22 10.20 13.88 -5.86
CA LEU A 22 9.06 14.25 -5.01
C LEU A 22 8.79 15.76 -4.98
N LEU A 23 9.83 16.61 -4.98
CA LEU A 23 9.68 18.07 -5.05
C LEU A 23 9.30 18.56 -6.46
N GLY A 24 9.79 17.91 -7.52
CA GLY A 24 9.42 18.24 -8.90
C GLY A 24 7.95 17.92 -9.21
N GLY A 25 7.40 16.84 -8.64
CA GLY A 25 5.99 16.48 -8.78
C GLY A 25 5.03 17.45 -8.07
N PHE A 26 5.41 17.94 -6.88
CA PHE A 26 4.62 18.94 -6.14
C PHE A 26 4.68 20.34 -6.77
N GLY A 27 5.85 20.74 -7.30
CA GLY A 27 6.00 22.01 -8.02
C GLY A 27 5.20 22.06 -9.32
N LEU A 28 5.16 20.97 -10.09
CA LEU A 28 4.37 20.90 -11.33
C LEU A 28 2.87 20.88 -11.08
N ALA A 29 2.39 20.27 -9.99
CA ALA A 29 0.96 20.27 -9.64
C ALA A 29 0.46 21.67 -9.24
N GLN A 30 1.22 22.41 -8.43
CA GLN A 30 0.87 23.78 -8.04
C GLN A 30 0.94 24.76 -9.22
N TRP A 31 1.90 24.58 -10.13
CA TRP A 31 1.99 25.40 -11.34
C TRP A 31 0.90 25.06 -12.36
N ALA A 32 0.49 23.80 -12.45
CA ALA A 32 -0.65 23.38 -13.27
C ALA A 32 -1.98 23.93 -12.72
N GLU A 33 -2.20 23.92 -11.40
CA GLU A 33 -3.38 24.53 -10.77
C GLU A 33 -3.40 26.06 -10.95
N ALA A 34 -2.27 26.74 -10.71
CA ALA A 34 -2.16 28.19 -10.90
C ALA A 34 -2.33 28.60 -12.38
N ALA A 35 -1.77 27.84 -13.31
CA ALA A 35 -1.96 28.07 -14.75
C ALA A 35 -3.39 27.73 -15.21
N HIS A 36 -4.06 26.73 -14.62
CA HIS A 36 -5.47 26.44 -14.89
C HIS A 36 -6.39 27.54 -14.36
N LEU A 37 -6.11 28.07 -13.17
CA LEU A 37 -6.85 29.20 -12.58
C LEU A 37 -6.64 30.49 -13.38
N ALA A 38 -5.42 30.78 -13.83
CA ALA A 38 -5.11 31.95 -14.67
C ALA A 38 -5.77 31.85 -16.06
N LYS A 39 -5.77 30.67 -16.67
CA LYS A 39 -6.42 30.44 -17.97
C LYS A 39 -7.96 30.46 -17.87
N HIS A 40 -8.53 30.09 -16.72
CA HIS A 40 -9.96 30.29 -16.44
C HIS A 40 -10.32 31.74 -16.16
N SER A 41 -9.39 32.53 -15.62
CA SER A 41 -9.56 33.98 -15.44
C SER A 41 -9.67 34.73 -16.76
N GLU A 42 -8.90 34.34 -17.80
CA GLU A 42 -9.00 34.95 -19.13
C GLU A 42 -10.26 34.53 -19.91
N ALA A 43 -10.83 33.35 -19.61
CA ALA A 43 -12.08 32.89 -20.24
C ALA A 43 -13.35 33.60 -19.71
N LEU A 44 -13.24 34.39 -18.64
CA LEU A 44 -14.34 35.14 -18.02
C LEU A 44 -14.66 36.48 -18.71
N GLU A 45 -13.92 36.88 -19.75
CA GLU A 45 -14.05 38.23 -20.35
C GLU A 45 -14.95 38.33 -21.59
N SER A 46 -15.40 37.22 -22.19
CA SER A 46 -16.39 37.30 -23.28
C SER A 46 -17.80 37.35 -22.71
N VAL A 47 -18.22 38.51 -22.19
CA VAL A 47 -19.61 38.73 -21.76
C VAL A 47 -20.54 38.52 -22.95
N GLN A 48 -21.30 37.43 -22.93
CA GLN A 48 -22.32 37.18 -23.93
C GLN A 48 -23.50 38.12 -23.67
N LEU A 49 -23.65 39.14 -24.52
CA LEU A 49 -24.85 39.97 -24.52
C LEU A 49 -26.05 39.10 -24.92
N ILE A 50 -27.11 39.16 -24.12
CA ILE A 50 -28.33 38.38 -24.37
C ILE A 50 -29.26 39.10 -25.34
N GLU A 51 -29.96 38.33 -26.19
CA GLU A 51 -30.97 38.89 -27.08
C GLU A 51 -32.27 39.18 -26.34
N LEU A 52 -32.51 40.47 -26.08
CA LEU A 52 -33.76 40.98 -25.52
C LEU A 52 -34.70 41.46 -26.63
N ASP A 53 -35.98 41.17 -26.47
CA ASP A 53 -37.03 41.71 -27.35
C ASP A 53 -37.33 43.18 -27.03
N GLU A 54 -38.13 43.84 -27.87
CA GLU A 54 -38.38 45.27 -27.69
C GLU A 54 -39.19 45.59 -26.43
N HIS A 55 -40.09 44.69 -26.00
CA HIS A 55 -40.86 44.88 -24.77
C HIS A 55 -39.96 44.81 -23.54
N GLU A 56 -39.03 43.85 -23.50
CA GLU A 56 -38.04 43.70 -22.44
C GLU A 56 -37.08 44.90 -22.39
N ARG A 57 -36.59 45.36 -23.55
CA ARG A 57 -35.73 46.54 -23.63
C ARG A 57 -36.46 47.79 -23.14
N GLN A 58 -37.71 47.96 -23.52
CA GLN A 58 -38.54 49.06 -23.02
C GLN A 58 -38.73 48.96 -21.51
N TRP A 59 -39.03 47.76 -21.01
CA TRP A 59 -39.21 47.53 -19.59
C TRP A 59 -37.98 47.92 -18.77
N ILE A 60 -36.77 47.55 -19.24
CA ILE A 60 -35.50 47.92 -18.59
C ILE A 60 -35.30 49.45 -18.59
N ARG A 61 -35.67 50.16 -19.67
CA ARG A 61 -35.57 51.63 -19.74
C ARG A 61 -36.49 52.31 -18.74
N GLU A 62 -37.69 51.77 -18.54
CA GLU A 62 -38.69 52.30 -17.60
C GLU A 62 -38.39 51.88 -16.15
N ASN A 63 -37.78 50.71 -15.95
CA ASN A 63 -37.52 50.09 -14.65
C ASN A 63 -36.05 49.67 -14.51
N PRO A 64 -35.09 50.62 -14.56
CA PRO A 64 -33.67 50.29 -14.54
C PRO A 64 -33.22 49.74 -13.18
N ARG A 65 -33.98 50.00 -12.11
CA ARG A 65 -33.67 49.58 -10.74
C ARG A 65 -34.65 48.50 -10.30
N VAL A 66 -34.12 47.35 -9.90
CA VAL A 66 -34.89 46.21 -9.38
C VAL A 66 -34.54 46.04 -7.90
N VAL A 67 -35.54 46.08 -7.02
CA VAL A 67 -35.32 46.00 -5.58
C VAL A 67 -35.28 44.54 -5.13
N VAL A 68 -34.19 44.17 -4.45
CA VAL A 68 -33.92 42.79 -3.99
C VAL A 68 -34.15 42.68 -2.48
N ALA A 69 -35.20 41.98 -2.06
CA ALA A 69 -35.40 41.66 -0.65
C ALA A 69 -34.33 40.66 -0.19
N SER A 70 -33.49 41.10 0.74
CA SER A 70 -32.23 40.43 1.08
C SER A 70 -32.19 40.07 2.56
N VAL A 71 -32.11 38.78 2.87
CA VAL A 71 -31.87 38.27 4.23
C VAL A 71 -30.47 37.68 4.31
N GLN A 72 -29.82 37.81 5.47
CA GLN A 72 -28.51 37.21 5.73
C GLN A 72 -28.60 35.68 5.60
N TYR A 73 -27.92 35.15 4.58
CA TYR A 73 -27.85 33.73 4.26
C TYR A 73 -26.41 33.41 3.83
N PRO A 74 -25.54 33.03 4.79
CA PRO A 74 -24.09 32.92 4.58
C PRO A 74 -23.69 32.16 3.31
N LEU A 75 -22.60 32.60 2.67
CA LEU A 75 -22.07 32.14 1.37
C LEU A 75 -22.95 32.44 0.15
N TYR A 76 -24.27 32.38 0.29
CA TYR A 76 -25.23 32.68 -0.78
C TYR A 76 -25.49 34.19 -0.92
N LEU A 77 -25.85 34.85 0.18
CA LEU A 77 -26.08 36.29 0.23
C LEU A 77 -25.87 36.79 1.67
N PHE A 78 -24.81 37.54 1.91
CA PHE A 78 -24.48 38.07 3.23
C PHE A 78 -23.79 39.43 3.11
N GLN A 79 -23.73 40.17 4.21
CA GLN A 79 -22.92 41.39 4.25
C GLN A 79 -21.50 41.08 4.69
N ASP A 80 -20.52 41.62 3.95
CA ASP A 80 -19.11 41.52 4.32
C ASP A 80 -18.73 42.46 5.49
N GLU A 81 -17.45 42.48 5.86
CA GLU A 81 -16.93 43.32 6.95
C GLU A 81 -17.15 44.83 6.73
N HIS A 82 -17.41 45.25 5.49
CA HIS A 82 -17.68 46.64 5.11
C HIS A 82 -19.18 46.94 4.98
N GLY A 83 -20.05 45.98 5.33
CA GLY A 83 -21.50 46.10 5.21
C GLY A 83 -22.03 46.00 3.77
N GLN A 84 -21.20 45.56 2.81
CA GLN A 84 -21.61 45.40 1.42
C GLN A 84 -22.16 44.01 1.17
N TRP A 85 -23.22 43.92 0.36
CA TRP A 85 -23.79 42.63 -0.03
C TRP A 85 -22.82 41.85 -0.92
N SER A 86 -22.60 40.60 -0.53
CA SER A 86 -21.64 39.67 -1.10
C SER A 86 -22.21 38.23 -1.07
N GLY A 87 -21.55 37.32 -1.76
CA GLY A 87 -21.96 35.91 -1.87
C GLY A 87 -22.34 35.47 -3.29
N LEU A 88 -22.58 34.17 -3.44
CA LEU A 88 -22.87 33.52 -4.72
C LEU A 88 -23.99 34.21 -5.49
N ASN A 89 -25.12 34.49 -4.84
CA ASN A 89 -26.29 35.05 -5.49
C ASN A 89 -26.06 36.52 -5.89
N ASN A 90 -25.24 37.26 -5.15
CA ASN A 90 -24.85 38.62 -5.51
C ASN A 90 -23.92 38.62 -6.75
N ASP A 91 -23.00 37.66 -6.86
CA ASP A 91 -22.17 37.51 -8.05
C ASP A 91 -23.01 37.13 -9.28
N VAL A 92 -24.03 36.28 -9.12
CA VAL A 92 -25.03 35.99 -10.17
C VAL A 92 -25.76 37.26 -10.59
N LEU A 93 -26.28 38.05 -9.66
CA LEU A 93 -26.96 39.31 -9.97
C LEU A 93 -26.03 40.33 -10.66
N LYS A 94 -24.76 40.42 -10.27
CA LYS A 94 -23.77 41.29 -10.96
C LYS A 94 -23.54 40.87 -12.40
N HIS A 95 -23.47 39.57 -12.65
CA HIS A 95 -23.32 39.06 -14.00
C HIS A 95 -24.56 39.34 -14.85
N ILE A 96 -25.76 39.11 -14.29
CA ILE A 96 -27.04 39.48 -14.92
C ILE A 96 -27.09 40.99 -15.20
N SER A 97 -26.63 41.83 -14.27
CA SER A 97 -26.54 43.28 -14.45
C SER A 97 -25.64 43.64 -15.63
N THR A 98 -24.52 42.94 -15.81
CA THR A 98 -23.60 43.17 -16.95
C THR A 98 -24.22 42.76 -18.28
N MET A 99 -25.02 41.68 -18.31
CA MET A 99 -25.71 41.22 -19.51
C MET A 99 -26.92 42.08 -19.92
N THR A 100 -27.62 42.68 -18.94
CA THR A 100 -28.93 43.32 -19.14
C THR A 100 -28.93 44.84 -18.98
N GLY A 101 -27.99 45.38 -18.19
CA GLY A 101 -27.99 46.77 -17.75
C GLY A 101 -28.88 47.05 -16.52
N LEU A 102 -29.59 46.05 -15.98
CA LEU A 102 -30.39 46.22 -14.77
C LEU A 102 -29.52 46.52 -13.54
N GLN A 103 -30.02 47.35 -12.65
CA GLN A 103 -29.39 47.68 -11.37
C GLN A 103 -30.14 47.02 -10.23
N PHE A 104 -29.53 46.01 -9.61
CA PHE A 104 -30.08 45.34 -8.43
C PHE A 104 -29.74 46.12 -7.17
N VAL A 105 -30.77 46.55 -6.43
CA VAL A 105 -30.62 47.31 -5.19
C VAL A 105 -31.13 46.47 -4.04
N HIS A 106 -30.20 46.05 -3.16
CA HIS A 106 -30.55 45.25 -2.00
C HIS A 106 -31.28 46.06 -0.94
N GLN A 107 -32.36 45.49 -0.41
CA GLN A 107 -33.09 46.00 0.73
C GLN A 107 -33.17 44.93 1.81
N GLU A 108 -32.64 45.25 2.98
CA GLU A 108 -32.47 44.28 4.06
C GLU A 108 -33.80 43.82 4.66
N SER A 109 -33.87 42.51 4.91
CA SER A 109 -34.96 41.82 5.61
C SER A 109 -34.36 41.03 6.78
N PHE A 110 -34.96 41.15 7.97
CA PHE A 110 -34.49 40.48 9.18
C PHE A 110 -35.04 39.07 9.41
N SER A 111 -36.00 38.61 8.60
CA SER A 111 -36.59 37.27 8.67
C SER A 111 -37.18 36.88 7.32
N THR A 112 -37.44 35.58 7.13
CA THR A 112 -38.16 35.04 5.96
C THR A 112 -39.55 35.67 5.83
N ASP A 113 -40.26 35.82 6.95
CA ASP A 113 -41.60 36.41 7.01
C ASP A 113 -41.60 37.87 6.53
N HIS A 114 -40.72 38.70 7.09
CA HIS A 114 -40.56 40.11 6.68
C HIS A 114 -40.11 40.25 5.21
N MET A 115 -39.29 39.31 4.70
CA MET A 115 -38.93 39.28 3.28
C MET A 115 -40.15 38.98 2.39
N LEU A 116 -41.01 38.03 2.78
CA LEU A 116 -42.24 37.72 2.06
C LEU A 116 -43.22 38.90 2.09
N GLU A 117 -43.39 39.58 3.22
CA GLU A 117 -44.22 40.78 3.34
C GLU A 117 -43.76 41.90 2.38
N ARG A 118 -42.45 42.13 2.26
CA ARG A 118 -41.89 43.12 1.32
C ARG A 118 -42.19 42.81 -0.13
N LEU A 119 -42.13 41.53 -0.51
CA LEU A 119 -42.49 41.10 -1.86
C LEU A 119 -44.00 41.22 -2.10
N GLN A 120 -44.84 40.84 -1.14
CA GLN A 120 -46.29 40.92 -1.27
C GLN A 120 -46.80 42.36 -1.34
N SER A 121 -46.18 43.27 -0.58
CA SER A 121 -46.53 44.70 -0.56
C SER A 121 -45.96 45.49 -1.75
N GLY A 122 -45.09 44.89 -2.56
CA GLY A 122 -44.42 45.57 -3.68
C GLY A 122 -43.32 46.54 -3.25
N VAL A 123 -42.87 46.48 -1.99
CA VAL A 123 -41.70 47.20 -1.50
C VAL A 123 -40.40 46.65 -2.12
N ALA A 124 -40.40 45.36 -2.47
CA ALA A 124 -39.35 44.70 -3.23
C ALA A 124 -39.91 43.94 -4.43
N ASP A 125 -39.08 43.75 -5.45
CA ASP A 125 -39.46 43.10 -6.71
C ASP A 125 -39.03 41.63 -6.74
N ILE A 126 -37.84 41.33 -6.22
CA ILE A 126 -37.27 39.98 -6.26
C ILE A 126 -36.62 39.54 -4.95
N SER A 127 -36.36 38.24 -4.81
CA SER A 127 -35.49 37.65 -3.80
C SER A 127 -34.64 36.53 -4.43
N THR A 128 -33.44 36.32 -3.90
CA THR A 128 -32.51 35.29 -4.38
C THR A 128 -32.37 34.09 -3.46
N THR A 129 -32.95 34.12 -2.26
CA THR A 129 -32.78 33.08 -1.22
C THR A 129 -34.09 32.42 -0.81
N LEU A 130 -35.20 32.74 -1.47
CA LEU A 130 -36.50 32.14 -1.20
C LEU A 130 -36.69 30.84 -1.98
N ALA A 131 -36.75 29.72 -1.25
CA ALA A 131 -37.19 28.45 -1.81
C ALA A 131 -38.60 28.50 -2.43
N MET A 132 -38.81 27.77 -3.51
CA MET A 132 -40.13 27.62 -4.12
C MET A 132 -41.02 26.67 -3.31
N ASN A 133 -42.28 27.05 -3.09
CA ASN A 133 -43.35 26.15 -2.62
C ASN A 133 -44.70 26.57 -3.20
N ASP A 134 -45.73 25.73 -3.03
CA ASP A 134 -47.04 25.96 -3.65
C ASP A 134 -47.78 27.18 -3.09
N GLU A 135 -47.56 27.52 -1.81
CA GLU A 135 -48.13 28.75 -1.24
C GLU A 135 -47.53 30.01 -1.87
N ARG A 136 -46.21 30.04 -2.05
CA ARG A 136 -45.49 31.18 -2.61
C ARG A 136 -45.81 31.37 -4.09
N LYS A 137 -46.03 30.29 -4.85
CA LYS A 137 -46.48 30.35 -6.26
C LYS A 137 -47.81 31.08 -6.46
N VAL A 138 -48.60 31.30 -5.40
CA VAL A 138 -49.85 32.08 -5.50
C VAL A 138 -49.54 33.55 -5.79
N PHE A 139 -48.46 34.11 -5.25
CA PHE A 139 -48.13 35.55 -5.34
C PHE A 139 -46.71 35.85 -5.86
N LEU A 140 -45.88 34.83 -6.07
CA LEU A 140 -44.56 34.92 -6.70
C LEU A 140 -44.49 34.02 -7.92
N ASP A 141 -43.72 34.46 -8.91
CA ASP A 141 -43.21 33.63 -10.00
C ASP A 141 -41.74 33.28 -9.71
N PHE A 142 -41.24 32.18 -10.30
CA PHE A 142 -39.88 31.70 -10.05
C PHE A 142 -39.15 31.53 -11.38
N SER A 143 -37.89 31.98 -11.44
CA SER A 143 -37.03 31.81 -12.60
C SER A 143 -36.66 30.35 -12.86
N HIS A 144 -35.91 30.09 -13.92
CA HIS A 144 -35.15 28.85 -14.07
C HIS A 144 -34.20 28.65 -12.90
N ALA A 145 -33.97 27.38 -12.53
CA ALA A 145 -33.03 27.03 -11.48
C ALA A 145 -31.59 27.26 -11.96
N PHE A 146 -30.76 27.88 -11.13
CA PHE A 146 -29.34 28.10 -11.41
C PHE A 146 -28.41 27.37 -10.44
N GLY A 147 -29.00 26.61 -9.52
CA GLY A 147 -28.30 25.92 -8.45
C GLY A 147 -29.26 25.12 -7.59
N GLY A 148 -28.79 24.76 -6.41
CA GLY A 148 -29.59 24.10 -5.40
C GLY A 148 -28.76 23.24 -4.47
N ALA A 149 -29.37 22.89 -3.35
CA ALA A 149 -28.85 21.94 -2.39
C ALA A 149 -29.98 21.16 -1.72
N GLY A 150 -29.60 20.08 -1.03
CA GLY A 150 -30.56 19.30 -0.26
C GLY A 150 -30.93 19.99 1.06
N TRP A 151 -32.13 19.70 1.55
CA TRP A 151 -32.47 19.97 2.94
C TRP A 151 -31.91 18.86 3.82
N VAL A 152 -31.29 19.20 4.94
CA VAL A 152 -30.75 18.25 5.92
C VAL A 152 -31.31 18.51 7.30
N PHE A 153 -31.41 17.46 8.11
CA PHE A 153 -31.69 17.62 9.53
C PHE A 153 -30.45 18.14 10.25
N VAL A 154 -30.63 19.00 11.23
CA VAL A 154 -29.60 19.42 12.17
C VAL A 154 -30.11 19.14 13.58
N GLY A 155 -29.39 18.29 14.30
CA GLY A 155 -29.73 17.87 15.68
C GLY A 155 -28.56 18.07 16.63
N HIS A 156 -28.80 17.87 17.92
CA HIS A 156 -27.74 17.92 18.93
C HIS A 156 -26.70 16.80 18.74
N SER A 157 -25.43 17.07 19.04
CA SER A 157 -24.30 16.16 18.79
C SER A 157 -24.28 14.90 19.67
N ASP A 158 -24.98 14.93 20.80
CA ASP A 158 -25.12 13.77 21.70
C ASP A 158 -26.26 12.81 21.30
N GLU A 159 -27.19 13.23 20.43
CA GLU A 159 -28.36 12.44 20.04
C GLU A 159 -28.14 11.68 18.73
N PRO A 160 -28.79 10.54 18.46
CA PRO A 160 -28.66 9.85 17.18
C PRO A 160 -28.94 10.75 15.97
N ALA A 161 -28.16 10.58 14.89
CA ALA A 161 -28.35 11.36 13.67
C ALA A 161 -29.73 11.09 13.06
N ILE A 162 -30.49 12.15 12.82
CA ILE A 162 -31.86 12.09 12.32
C ILE A 162 -31.83 11.77 10.83
N GLN A 163 -32.57 10.73 10.41
CA GLN A 163 -32.59 10.29 9.01
C GLN A 163 -33.94 10.56 8.32
N SER A 164 -35.02 10.79 9.07
CA SER A 164 -36.35 11.00 8.49
C SER A 164 -37.28 11.76 9.44
N LEU A 165 -38.28 12.44 8.84
CA LEU A 165 -39.33 13.16 9.58
C LEU A 165 -40.12 12.23 10.53
N ALA A 166 -40.29 10.96 10.18
CA ALA A 166 -41.00 9.98 11.00
C ALA A 166 -40.37 9.76 12.38
N THR A 167 -39.05 9.99 12.53
CA THR A 167 -38.36 9.87 13.83
C THR A 167 -38.63 11.04 14.77
N LEU A 168 -39.25 12.12 14.27
CA LEU A 168 -39.54 13.33 15.04
C LEU A 168 -40.95 13.35 15.65
N THR A 169 -41.67 12.23 15.62
CA THR A 169 -43.02 12.12 16.23
C THR A 169 -43.00 12.56 17.70
N LYS A 170 -43.85 13.53 18.06
CA LYS A 170 -43.95 14.15 19.39
C LYS A 170 -42.69 14.90 19.85
N ARG A 171 -41.71 15.11 18.97
CA ARG A 171 -40.54 15.97 19.22
C ARG A 171 -40.82 17.39 18.74
N VAL A 172 -40.04 18.33 19.28
CA VAL A 172 -40.07 19.73 18.84
C VAL A 172 -39.10 19.91 17.68
N LEU A 173 -39.65 20.22 16.50
CA LEU A 173 -38.90 20.67 15.33
C LEU A 173 -38.96 22.20 15.28
N VAL A 174 -37.81 22.87 15.31
CA VAL A 174 -37.77 24.32 15.19
C VAL A 174 -37.44 24.73 13.76
N LEU A 175 -38.20 25.66 13.19
CA LEU A 175 -38.00 26.18 11.83
C LEU A 175 -38.16 27.71 11.83
N PRO A 176 -37.49 28.44 10.93
CA PRO A 176 -37.86 29.82 10.66
C PRO A 176 -39.35 29.92 10.28
N ALA A 177 -40.03 30.98 10.70
CA ALA A 177 -41.43 31.20 10.37
C ALA A 177 -41.61 31.24 8.84
N ARG A 178 -42.69 30.62 8.34
CA ARG A 178 -43.01 30.54 6.91
C ARG A 178 -41.95 29.78 6.11
N HIS A 179 -41.30 28.80 6.73
CA HIS A 179 -40.31 27.95 6.07
C HIS A 179 -40.94 27.16 4.94
N ALA A 180 -40.21 26.91 3.84
CA ALA A 180 -40.78 26.31 2.63
C ALA A 180 -41.36 24.90 2.85
N LEU A 181 -40.83 24.16 3.83
CA LEU A 181 -41.32 22.83 4.21
C LEU A 181 -42.42 22.84 5.28
N GLU A 182 -42.67 23.98 5.95
CA GLU A 182 -43.53 24.06 7.14
C GLU A 182 -44.92 23.45 6.88
N ASP A 183 -45.64 23.89 5.85
CA ASP A 183 -47.01 23.45 5.58
C ASP A 183 -47.08 21.98 5.19
N SER A 184 -46.09 21.49 4.43
CA SER A 184 -46.01 20.08 4.08
C SER A 184 -45.77 19.20 5.31
N ILE A 185 -44.92 19.65 6.25
CA ILE A 185 -44.66 18.91 7.49
C ILE A 185 -45.89 18.95 8.40
N ARG A 186 -46.57 20.10 8.54
CA ARG A 186 -47.80 20.21 9.35
C ARG A 186 -48.91 19.29 8.84
N ARG A 187 -49.06 19.21 7.51
CA ARG A 187 -50.10 18.39 6.87
C ARG A 187 -49.76 16.90 6.92
N ASP A 188 -48.54 16.52 6.58
CA ASP A 188 -48.17 15.11 6.37
C ASP A 188 -47.66 14.45 7.67
N TYR A 189 -47.19 15.24 8.65
CA TYR A 189 -46.68 14.80 9.95
C TYR A 189 -47.23 15.63 11.12
N PRO A 190 -48.57 15.65 11.35
CA PRO A 190 -49.22 16.51 12.34
C PRO A 190 -48.82 16.23 13.81
N SER A 191 -48.14 15.10 14.06
CA SER A 191 -47.63 14.74 15.39
C SER A 191 -46.30 15.40 15.74
N ILE A 192 -45.62 16.05 14.79
CA ILE A 192 -44.40 16.83 15.01
C ILE A 192 -44.81 18.20 15.55
N GLN A 193 -44.23 18.63 16.66
CA GLN A 193 -44.49 19.95 17.22
C GLN A 193 -43.58 20.96 16.53
N ILE A 194 -44.12 21.77 15.63
CA ILE A 194 -43.32 22.82 14.96
C ILE A 194 -43.32 24.10 15.81
N ARG A 195 -42.13 24.52 16.24
CA ARG A 195 -41.88 25.83 16.87
C ARG A 195 -41.28 26.77 15.82
N SER A 196 -41.90 27.93 15.63
CA SER A 196 -41.43 28.92 14.65
C SER A 196 -40.50 29.95 15.30
N VAL A 197 -39.41 30.31 14.62
CA VAL A 197 -38.43 31.34 15.03
C VAL A 197 -38.17 32.33 13.91
N LYS A 198 -37.39 33.40 14.14
CA LYS A 198 -37.15 34.41 13.10
C LYS A 198 -36.06 34.00 12.10
N THR A 199 -35.03 33.28 12.57
CA THR A 199 -33.82 32.99 11.79
C THR A 199 -33.30 31.58 12.02
N TYR A 200 -32.49 31.05 11.10
CA TYR A 200 -31.79 29.77 11.30
C TYR A 200 -30.80 29.82 12.46
N ALA A 201 -30.20 30.99 12.75
CA ALA A 201 -29.32 31.14 13.90
C ALA A 201 -30.08 30.93 15.23
N GLU A 202 -31.30 31.47 15.35
CA GLU A 202 -32.18 31.22 16.50
C GLU A 202 -32.64 29.76 16.56
N ALA A 203 -32.94 29.15 15.40
CA ALA A 203 -33.29 27.73 15.32
C ALA A 203 -32.17 26.83 15.84
N ARG A 204 -30.93 27.07 15.38
CA ARG A 204 -29.73 26.34 15.82
C ARG A 204 -29.47 26.53 17.31
N ALA A 205 -29.58 27.74 17.84
CA ALA A 205 -29.39 28.02 19.26
C ALA A 205 -30.38 27.21 20.14
N LEU A 206 -31.63 27.04 19.71
CA LEU A 206 -32.62 26.23 20.44
C LEU A 206 -32.34 24.72 20.38
N VAL A 207 -31.70 24.24 19.30
CA VAL A 207 -31.24 22.85 19.21
C VAL A 207 -30.00 22.64 20.08
N GLU A 208 -29.07 23.59 20.08
CA GLU A 208 -27.88 23.59 20.95
C GLU A 208 -28.24 23.61 22.43
N SER A 209 -29.28 24.36 22.84
CA SER A 209 -29.74 24.41 24.23
C SER A 209 -30.57 23.19 24.66
N GLY A 210 -30.97 22.34 23.72
CA GLY A 210 -31.86 21.19 23.96
C GLY A 210 -33.35 21.55 24.12
N GLU A 211 -33.74 22.81 23.91
CA GLU A 211 -35.15 23.24 23.89
C GLU A 211 -35.92 22.72 22.66
N ALA A 212 -35.21 22.47 21.56
CA ALA A 212 -35.71 21.83 20.36
C ALA A 212 -34.89 20.59 20.04
N TYR A 213 -35.53 19.56 19.49
CA TYR A 213 -34.85 18.32 19.14
C TYR A 213 -34.04 18.44 17.84
N ALA A 214 -34.57 19.22 16.89
CA ALA A 214 -33.95 19.39 15.58
C ALA A 214 -34.39 20.68 14.89
N THR A 215 -33.62 21.10 13.90
CA THR A 215 -34.03 22.02 12.83
C THR A 215 -33.77 21.39 11.46
N ILE A 216 -34.29 22.00 10.40
CA ILE A 216 -33.99 21.64 9.01
C ILE A 216 -33.40 22.87 8.35
N GLU A 217 -32.23 22.71 7.73
CA GLU A 217 -31.52 23.78 7.04
C GLU A 217 -30.98 23.24 5.71
N ASN A 218 -30.59 24.13 4.82
CA ASN A 218 -29.88 23.77 3.60
C ASN A 218 -28.55 23.11 3.94
N GLU A 219 -28.17 22.07 3.19
CA GLU A 219 -26.95 21.28 3.41
C GLU A 219 -25.70 22.15 3.57
N ILE A 220 -25.56 23.19 2.74
CA ILE A 220 -24.41 24.09 2.79
C ILE A 220 -24.42 24.93 4.07
N GLY A 221 -25.60 25.47 4.44
CA GLY A 221 -25.76 26.24 5.68
C GLY A 221 -25.47 25.41 6.93
N ALA A 222 -25.96 24.17 6.94
CA ALA A 222 -25.77 23.23 8.06
C ALA A 222 -24.29 22.89 8.32
N GLN A 223 -23.45 22.85 7.28
CA GLN A 223 -22.02 22.53 7.40
C GLN A 223 -21.17 23.73 7.84
N LEU A 224 -21.68 24.96 7.74
CA LEU A 224 -20.92 26.18 8.02
C LEU A 224 -20.71 26.43 9.53
N PHE A 225 -21.52 25.82 10.39
CA PHE A 225 -21.54 26.12 11.83
C PHE A 225 -21.12 24.91 12.67
N PRO A 226 -19.81 24.71 12.88
CA PRO A 226 -19.25 23.51 13.49
C PRO A 226 -19.16 23.62 15.00
N SER A 227 -20.20 24.11 15.70
CA SER A 227 -20.15 24.35 17.16
C SER A 227 -19.85 23.11 18.02
N GLY A 228 -19.66 21.92 17.40
CA GLY A 228 -19.37 20.65 18.06
C GLY A 228 -20.57 20.08 18.84
N LEU A 229 -21.54 20.95 19.14
CA LEU A 229 -22.81 20.65 19.80
C LEU A 229 -23.91 20.29 18.80
N LEU A 230 -23.69 20.53 17.50
CA LEU A 230 -24.62 20.16 16.44
C LEU A 230 -24.02 19.07 15.55
N LYS A 231 -24.89 18.19 15.05
CA LYS A 231 -24.57 17.23 14.00
C LYS A 231 -25.55 17.37 12.84
N VAL A 232 -25.03 17.23 11.62
CA VAL A 232 -25.83 17.13 10.40
C VAL A 232 -26.32 15.69 10.25
N GLY A 233 -27.63 15.53 10.12
CA GLY A 233 -28.31 14.27 9.87
C GLY A 233 -28.41 13.92 8.39
N GLY A 234 -29.36 13.05 8.06
CA GLY A 234 -29.67 12.67 6.68
C GLY A 234 -30.36 13.79 5.88
N LEU A 235 -30.36 13.61 4.56
CA LEU A 235 -31.16 14.43 3.64
C LEU A 235 -32.65 14.20 3.89
N VAL A 236 -33.45 15.27 3.85
CA VAL A 236 -34.91 15.17 3.92
C VAL A 236 -35.42 14.60 2.59
N GLU A 237 -35.97 13.38 2.66
CA GLU A 237 -36.35 12.61 1.48
C GLU A 237 -37.30 13.37 0.56
N GLY A 238 -36.97 13.40 -0.74
CA GLY A 238 -37.78 14.05 -1.78
C GLY A 238 -37.82 15.59 -1.69
N LYS A 239 -37.02 16.21 -0.82
CA LYS A 239 -36.97 17.67 -0.65
C LYS A 239 -35.62 18.20 -1.11
N TRP A 240 -35.56 18.60 -2.39
CA TRP A 240 -34.45 19.36 -2.96
C TRP A 240 -34.83 20.85 -3.02
N GLU A 241 -33.93 21.73 -2.57
CA GLU A 241 -34.06 23.18 -2.71
C GLU A 241 -33.35 23.61 -3.98
N ALA A 242 -34.10 23.80 -5.07
CA ALA A 242 -33.54 24.44 -6.25
C ALA A 242 -33.40 25.95 -6.02
N ASP A 243 -32.24 26.51 -6.39
CA ASP A 243 -31.98 27.94 -6.27
C ASP A 243 -32.68 28.67 -7.44
N HIS A 244 -33.67 29.48 -7.10
CA HIS A 244 -34.46 30.28 -8.04
C HIS A 244 -34.40 31.75 -7.65
N LEU A 245 -34.56 32.63 -8.64
CA LEU A 245 -34.92 34.02 -8.38
C LEU A 245 -36.45 34.06 -8.24
N ALA A 246 -36.91 34.43 -7.05
CA ALA A 246 -38.32 34.66 -6.78
C ALA A 246 -38.67 36.08 -7.24
N VAL A 247 -39.67 36.22 -8.11
CA VAL A 247 -40.13 37.47 -8.69
C VAL A 247 -41.56 37.73 -8.25
N ARG A 248 -41.87 38.96 -7.86
CA ARG A 248 -43.24 39.37 -7.55
C ARG A 248 -44.13 39.16 -8.77
N LYS A 249 -45.32 38.58 -8.58
CA LYS A 249 -46.27 38.38 -9.68
C LYS A 249 -46.66 39.68 -10.36
N GLY A 250 -46.96 39.56 -11.66
CA GLY A 250 -47.32 40.69 -12.51
C GLY A 250 -46.11 41.41 -13.12
N MET A 251 -44.94 40.76 -13.13
CA MET A 251 -43.72 41.27 -13.76
C MET A 251 -43.17 40.27 -14.81
N PRO A 252 -43.96 39.88 -15.83
CA PRO A 252 -43.57 38.84 -16.79
C PRO A 252 -42.34 39.22 -17.62
N GLU A 253 -42.14 40.51 -17.92
CA GLU A 253 -40.97 41.01 -18.64
C GLU A 253 -39.70 40.81 -17.80
N LEU A 254 -39.72 41.18 -16.51
CA LEU A 254 -38.59 40.96 -15.60
C LEU A 254 -38.26 39.47 -15.49
N LEU A 255 -39.27 38.62 -15.31
CA LEU A 255 -39.06 37.17 -15.24
C LEU A 255 -38.45 36.62 -16.54
N SER A 256 -38.92 37.08 -17.70
CA SER A 256 -38.36 36.70 -19.00
C SER A 256 -36.90 37.12 -19.14
N ILE A 257 -36.58 38.38 -18.80
CA ILE A 257 -35.20 38.90 -18.81
C ILE A 257 -34.29 38.06 -17.92
N LEU A 258 -34.73 37.76 -16.69
CA LEU A 258 -33.97 36.94 -15.74
C LEU A 258 -33.76 35.52 -16.28
N ASN A 259 -34.77 34.91 -16.90
CA ASN A 259 -34.66 33.57 -17.48
C ASN A 259 -33.72 33.53 -18.70
N LYS A 260 -33.75 34.55 -19.57
CA LYS A 260 -32.81 34.68 -20.69
C LYS A 260 -31.38 34.88 -20.19
N ALA A 261 -31.20 35.73 -19.17
CA ALA A 261 -29.92 35.95 -18.53
C ALA A 261 -29.37 34.67 -17.89
N LEU A 262 -30.17 33.95 -17.11
CA LEU A 262 -29.80 32.67 -16.49
C LEU A 262 -29.49 31.59 -17.54
N GLY A 263 -30.22 31.58 -18.66
CA GLY A 263 -29.99 30.65 -19.77
C GLY A 263 -28.71 30.93 -20.56
N ALA A 264 -28.15 32.14 -20.46
CA ALA A 264 -26.91 32.52 -21.13
C ALA A 264 -25.65 32.15 -20.36
N PHE A 265 -25.76 31.79 -19.08
CA PHE A 265 -24.60 31.30 -18.32
C PHE A 265 -24.09 29.98 -18.89
N SER A 266 -22.79 29.90 -19.15
CA SER A 266 -22.16 28.63 -19.42
C SER A 266 -22.11 27.77 -18.15
N GLY A 267 -22.19 26.45 -18.31
CA GLY A 267 -22.03 25.52 -17.18
C GLY A 267 -20.68 25.66 -16.48
N ALA A 268 -19.65 26.14 -17.18
CA ALA A 268 -18.33 26.40 -16.60
C ALA A 268 -18.33 27.64 -15.70
N GLU A 269 -19.01 28.72 -16.09
CA GLU A 269 -19.12 29.95 -15.30
C GLU A 269 -19.91 29.73 -14.01
N LEU A 270 -21.10 29.13 -14.09
CA LEU A 270 -21.90 28.81 -12.88
C LEU A 270 -21.12 27.91 -11.93
N ARG A 271 -20.40 26.92 -12.47
CA ARG A 271 -19.54 26.05 -11.66
C ARG A 271 -18.38 26.82 -11.02
N ALA A 272 -17.75 27.74 -11.73
CA ALA A 272 -16.66 28.57 -11.18
C ALA A 272 -17.16 29.48 -10.04
N MET A 273 -18.30 30.16 -10.24
CA MET A 273 -18.93 30.96 -9.19
C MET A 273 -19.29 30.10 -7.96
N ARG A 274 -19.86 28.91 -8.18
CA ARG A 274 -20.19 27.98 -7.11
C ARG A 274 -18.94 27.48 -6.36
N LEU A 275 -17.86 27.15 -7.06
CA LEU A 275 -16.61 26.70 -6.43
C LEU A 275 -15.96 27.81 -5.60
N LYS A 276 -15.99 29.06 -6.09
CA LYS A 276 -15.49 30.23 -5.36
C LYS A 276 -16.10 30.37 -3.96
N TRP A 277 -17.41 30.14 -3.85
CA TRP A 277 -18.15 30.34 -2.60
C TRP A 277 -18.37 29.06 -1.77
N LEU A 278 -18.65 27.94 -2.43
CA LEU A 278 -19.10 26.70 -1.78
C LEU A 278 -18.04 25.59 -1.76
N GLY A 279 -16.91 25.76 -2.44
CA GLY A 279 -15.92 24.69 -2.67
C GLY A 279 -15.29 24.11 -1.39
N GLY A 280 -15.27 24.88 -0.29
CA GLY A 280 -14.71 24.44 0.99
C GLY A 280 -15.70 23.83 1.98
N VAL A 281 -17.00 23.80 1.65
CA VAL A 281 -18.08 23.49 2.61
C VAL A 281 -18.75 22.13 2.34
N SER A 282 -18.56 21.56 1.15
CA SER A 282 -18.96 20.17 0.92
C SER A 282 -18.01 19.24 1.69
N PRO A 283 -18.52 18.34 2.55
CA PRO A 283 -17.69 17.31 3.13
C PRO A 283 -17.07 16.53 1.98
N VAL A 284 -15.73 16.39 1.98
CA VAL A 284 -15.07 15.39 1.14
C VAL A 284 -15.79 14.07 1.45
N PRO A 285 -16.49 13.45 0.48
CA PRO A 285 -17.25 12.24 0.76
C PRO A 285 -16.31 11.26 1.45
N ALA A 286 -16.71 10.78 2.63
CA ALA A 286 -15.94 9.77 3.35
C ALA A 286 -15.57 8.67 2.35
N PRO A 287 -14.28 8.29 2.25
CA PRO A 287 -13.83 7.39 1.19
C PRO A 287 -14.74 6.18 1.17
N SER A 288 -15.41 5.96 0.04
CA SER A 288 -16.34 4.86 -0.12
C SER A 288 -15.64 3.55 0.25
N ILE A 289 -16.40 2.57 0.74
CA ILE A 289 -15.84 1.24 1.07
C ILE A 289 -15.00 0.69 -0.11
N GLY A 290 -15.38 1.03 -1.35
CA GLY A 290 -14.59 0.73 -2.56
C GLY A 290 -13.21 1.39 -2.61
N ALA A 291 -13.07 2.67 -2.23
CA ALA A 291 -11.77 3.35 -2.16
C ALA A 291 -10.84 2.71 -1.11
N ARG A 292 -11.38 2.32 0.04
CA ARG A 292 -10.63 1.55 1.06
C ARG A 292 -10.23 0.16 0.57
N MET A 293 -11.10 -0.51 -0.19
CA MET A 293 -10.77 -1.80 -0.80
C MET A 293 -9.65 -1.70 -1.84
N ILE A 294 -9.60 -0.61 -2.62
CA ILE A 294 -8.50 -0.35 -3.56
C ILE A 294 -7.18 -0.15 -2.80
N GLU A 295 -7.21 0.64 -1.72
CA GLU A 295 -6.03 0.86 -0.89
C GLU A 295 -5.50 -0.45 -0.28
N TRP A 296 -6.39 -1.26 0.31
CA TRP A 296 -6.03 -2.58 0.85
C TRP A 296 -5.56 -3.55 -0.25
N GLY A 297 -6.15 -3.47 -1.46
CA GLY A 297 -5.72 -4.23 -2.62
C GLY A 297 -4.29 -3.90 -3.05
N CYS A 298 -3.92 -2.62 -3.06
CA CYS A 298 -2.55 -2.17 -3.33
C CYS A 298 -1.56 -2.69 -2.28
N TRP A 299 -1.91 -2.63 -0.99
CA TRP A 299 -1.09 -3.18 0.08
C TRP A 299 -0.92 -4.71 -0.03
N ALA A 300 -2.00 -5.42 -0.35
CA ALA A 300 -1.97 -6.88 -0.55
C ALA A 300 -1.07 -7.28 -1.72
N MET A 301 -1.16 -6.60 -2.87
CA MET A 301 -0.26 -6.84 -4.00
C MET A 301 1.20 -6.54 -3.66
N GLY A 302 1.47 -5.47 -2.92
CA GLY A 302 2.81 -5.15 -2.42
C GLY A 302 3.39 -6.26 -1.53
N ALA A 303 2.57 -6.79 -0.61
CA ALA A 303 2.97 -7.88 0.27
C ALA A 303 3.26 -9.19 -0.49
N VAL A 304 2.42 -9.55 -1.47
CA VAL A 304 2.64 -10.73 -2.33
C VAL A 304 3.92 -10.57 -3.15
N GLY A 305 4.16 -9.38 -3.72
CA GLY A 305 5.38 -9.08 -4.45
C GLY A 305 6.63 -9.22 -3.59
N LEU A 306 6.62 -8.64 -2.38
CA LEU A 306 7.72 -8.75 -1.42
C LEU A 306 7.99 -10.19 -1.00
N PHE A 307 6.93 -10.95 -0.70
CA PHE A 307 7.04 -12.36 -0.33
C PHE A 307 7.61 -13.21 -1.47
N GLY A 308 7.18 -12.96 -2.71
CA GLY A 308 7.74 -13.61 -3.90
C GLY A 308 9.23 -13.31 -4.08
N LEU A 309 9.65 -12.06 -3.87
CA LEU A 309 11.05 -11.63 -3.97
C LEU A 309 11.92 -12.29 -2.90
N LEU A 310 11.44 -12.36 -1.65
CA LEU A 310 12.11 -13.06 -0.56
C LEU A 310 12.22 -14.58 -0.82
N SER A 311 11.15 -15.20 -1.33
CA SER A 311 11.15 -16.61 -1.70
C SER A 311 12.17 -16.91 -2.80
N LEU A 312 12.26 -16.05 -3.82
CA LEU A 312 13.26 -16.18 -4.89
C LEU A 312 14.70 -16.05 -4.35
N LEU A 313 14.96 -15.07 -3.49
CA LEU A 313 16.27 -14.88 -2.86
C LEU A 313 16.65 -16.09 -2.01
N TRP A 314 15.72 -16.62 -1.22
CA TRP A 314 15.92 -17.80 -0.40
C TRP A 314 16.23 -19.03 -1.25
N ASN A 315 15.44 -19.26 -2.31
CA ASN A 315 15.62 -20.41 -3.19
C ASN A 315 16.97 -20.37 -3.93
N ARG A 316 17.41 -19.18 -4.37
CA ARG A 316 18.74 -18.99 -4.97
C ARG A 316 19.87 -19.28 -3.97
N ARG A 317 19.73 -18.82 -2.73
CA ARG A 317 20.71 -19.08 -1.67
C ARG A 317 20.79 -20.57 -1.34
N LEU A 318 19.65 -21.24 -1.24
CA LEU A 318 19.57 -22.67 -0.99
C LEU A 318 20.24 -23.48 -2.11
N ALA A 319 19.94 -23.14 -3.37
CA ALA A 319 20.57 -23.77 -4.53
C ALA A 319 22.11 -23.60 -4.53
N ALA A 320 22.60 -22.41 -4.16
CA ALA A 320 24.04 -22.17 -4.04
C ALA A 320 24.70 -23.03 -2.93
N GLN A 321 24.04 -23.16 -1.77
CA GLN A 321 24.53 -24.00 -0.68
C GLN A 321 24.56 -25.49 -1.04
N VAL A 322 23.54 -25.98 -1.74
CA VAL A 322 23.50 -27.37 -2.23
C VAL A 322 24.62 -27.62 -3.23
N LYS A 323 24.89 -26.67 -4.12
CA LYS A 323 25.98 -26.78 -5.09
C LYS A 323 27.35 -26.86 -4.40
N GLN A 324 27.62 -26.00 -3.42
CA GLN A 324 28.87 -26.02 -2.66
C GLN A 324 29.09 -27.35 -1.92
N ARG A 325 28.04 -27.90 -1.30
CA ARG A 325 28.14 -29.21 -0.63
C ARG A 325 28.49 -30.33 -1.60
N ARG A 326 27.83 -30.38 -2.77
CA ARG A 326 28.08 -31.40 -3.79
C ARG A 326 29.50 -31.34 -4.36
N GLU A 327 30.04 -30.13 -4.55
CA GLU A 327 31.43 -29.96 -5.00
C GLU A 327 32.41 -30.50 -3.95
N ALA A 328 32.21 -30.15 -2.66
CA ALA A 328 33.06 -30.66 -1.58
C ALA A 328 32.96 -32.20 -1.39
N GLU A 329 31.76 -32.77 -1.51
CA GLU A 329 31.56 -34.23 -1.47
C GLU A 329 32.26 -34.93 -2.62
N LYS A 330 32.20 -34.34 -3.83
CA LYS A 330 32.89 -34.86 -5.00
C LYS A 330 34.41 -34.81 -4.84
N ASP A 331 34.96 -33.68 -4.40
CA ASP A 331 36.41 -33.52 -4.19
C ASP A 331 36.95 -34.51 -3.16
N LEU A 332 36.20 -34.76 -2.08
CA LEU A 332 36.55 -35.77 -1.08
C LEU A 332 36.51 -37.19 -1.66
N GLY A 333 35.48 -37.50 -2.47
CA GLY A 333 35.34 -38.76 -3.18
C GLY A 333 36.50 -39.02 -4.14
N ASP A 334 36.90 -38.01 -4.91
CA ASP A 334 38.01 -38.08 -5.85
C ASP A 334 39.36 -38.29 -5.12
N GLN A 335 39.57 -37.65 -3.97
CA GLN A 335 40.75 -37.88 -3.13
C GLN A 335 40.83 -39.31 -2.58
N LEU A 336 39.72 -39.86 -2.09
CA LEU A 336 39.67 -41.24 -1.60
C LEU A 336 39.91 -42.26 -2.71
N ALA A 337 39.31 -42.06 -3.89
CA ALA A 337 39.54 -42.90 -5.05
C ALA A 337 41.02 -42.90 -5.49
N PHE A 338 41.65 -41.72 -5.49
CA PHE A 338 43.07 -41.58 -5.80
C PHE A 338 43.97 -42.29 -4.78
N GLN A 339 43.68 -42.16 -3.47
CA GLN A 339 44.43 -42.86 -2.42
C GLN A 339 44.36 -44.38 -2.56
N HIS A 340 43.17 -44.94 -2.81
CA HIS A 340 43.02 -46.38 -3.05
C HIS A 340 43.79 -46.83 -4.29
N ALA A 341 43.71 -46.08 -5.40
CA ALA A 341 44.44 -46.40 -6.62
C ALA A 341 45.96 -46.40 -6.44
N LEU A 342 46.52 -45.46 -5.66
CA LEU A 342 47.95 -45.44 -5.34
C LEU A 342 48.38 -46.68 -4.56
N ILE A 343 47.57 -47.10 -3.59
CA ILE A 343 47.85 -48.26 -2.76
C ILE A 343 47.79 -49.55 -3.57
N ASP A 344 46.77 -49.69 -4.42
CA ASP A 344 46.58 -50.85 -5.30
C ASP A 344 47.62 -50.96 -6.41
N ALA A 345 48.20 -49.84 -6.86
CA ALA A 345 49.28 -49.85 -7.85
C ALA A 345 50.64 -50.30 -7.27
N MET A 346 50.78 -50.43 -5.95
CA MET A 346 52.04 -50.90 -5.36
C MET A 346 52.30 -52.38 -5.67
N PRO A 347 53.46 -52.75 -6.23
CA PRO A 347 53.77 -54.14 -6.63
C PRO A 347 53.97 -55.07 -5.43
N ASP A 348 54.38 -54.52 -4.29
CA ASP A 348 54.57 -55.28 -3.06
C ASP A 348 53.27 -55.35 -2.26
N PRO A 349 52.95 -56.51 -1.64
CA PRO A 349 51.87 -56.62 -0.66
C PRO A 349 52.01 -55.62 0.49
N VAL A 350 50.96 -54.82 0.70
CA VAL A 350 50.85 -53.86 1.81
C VAL A 350 49.53 -54.06 2.55
N PHE A 351 49.59 -53.94 3.87
CA PHE A 351 48.46 -54.11 4.77
C PHE A 351 48.52 -53.12 5.93
N VAL A 352 47.34 -52.74 6.43
CA VAL A 352 47.17 -51.99 7.68
C VAL A 352 46.36 -52.84 8.63
N ARG A 353 46.82 -52.99 9.88
CA ARG A 353 46.09 -53.66 10.95
C ARG A 353 45.79 -52.71 12.10
N ASP A 354 44.67 -52.94 12.79
CA ASP A 354 44.28 -52.16 13.97
C ASP A 354 45.07 -52.56 15.23
N LEU A 355 44.72 -51.97 16.37
CA LEU A 355 45.32 -52.25 17.68
C LEU A 355 45.08 -53.68 18.18
N GLN A 356 44.10 -54.38 17.61
CA GLN A 356 43.76 -55.77 17.92
C GLN A 356 44.35 -56.74 16.88
N GLY A 357 45.13 -56.25 15.92
CA GLY A 357 45.72 -57.08 14.85
C GLY A 357 44.71 -57.52 13.78
N ARG A 358 43.53 -56.89 13.70
CA ARG A 358 42.55 -57.09 12.62
C ARG A 358 42.94 -56.29 11.39
N LEU A 359 42.72 -56.83 10.20
CA LEU A 359 43.04 -56.16 8.94
C LEU A 359 42.07 -54.98 8.69
N ILE A 360 42.59 -53.74 8.63
CA ILE A 360 41.82 -52.54 8.28
C ILE A 360 41.83 -52.33 6.76
N MET A 361 42.96 -52.58 6.11
CA MET A 361 43.17 -52.31 4.69
C MET A 361 44.25 -53.24 4.14
N CYS A 362 44.13 -53.62 2.88
CA CYS A 362 45.19 -54.28 2.11
C CYS A 362 45.13 -53.78 0.67
N ASN A 363 46.26 -53.84 -0.04
CA ASN A 363 46.28 -53.55 -1.47
C ASN A 363 46.01 -54.81 -2.30
N ARG A 364 45.74 -54.62 -3.59
CA ARG A 364 45.58 -55.72 -4.56
C ARG A 364 46.72 -56.73 -4.55
N SER A 365 47.98 -56.31 -4.44
CA SER A 365 49.13 -57.23 -4.38
C SER A 365 49.10 -58.16 -3.16
N TYR A 366 48.53 -57.72 -2.03
CA TYR A 366 48.32 -58.57 -0.85
C TYR A 366 47.26 -59.65 -1.09
N GLU A 367 46.17 -59.29 -1.76
CA GLU A 367 45.13 -60.25 -2.19
C GLU A 367 45.72 -61.32 -3.09
N ASP A 368 46.46 -60.91 -4.11
CA ASP A 368 47.08 -61.82 -5.08
C ASP A 368 48.12 -62.73 -4.40
N ALA A 369 48.99 -62.18 -3.54
CA ALA A 369 50.07 -62.92 -2.89
C ALA A 369 49.59 -63.97 -1.88
N LEU A 370 48.46 -63.70 -1.20
CA LEU A 370 47.86 -64.63 -0.24
C LEU A 370 46.67 -65.42 -0.83
N SER A 371 46.30 -65.14 -2.09
CA SER A 371 45.14 -65.73 -2.78
C SER A 371 43.84 -65.58 -1.98
N VAL A 372 43.59 -64.38 -1.45
CA VAL A 372 42.40 -64.02 -0.67
C VAL A 372 41.69 -62.81 -1.28
N ARG A 373 40.38 -62.68 -1.06
CA ARG A 373 39.64 -61.46 -1.44
C ARG A 373 39.50 -60.52 -0.25
N GLN A 374 39.71 -59.23 -0.45
CA GLN A 374 39.63 -58.20 0.60
C GLN A 374 38.34 -58.31 1.43
N GLU A 375 37.18 -58.45 0.79
CA GLU A 375 35.86 -58.59 1.44
C GLU A 375 35.79 -59.73 2.48
N GLN A 376 36.60 -60.77 2.32
CA GLN A 376 36.60 -61.94 3.20
C GLN A 376 37.56 -61.80 4.38
N VAL A 377 38.53 -60.89 4.31
CA VAL A 377 39.65 -60.78 5.25
C VAL A 377 39.66 -59.47 6.05
N LEU A 378 38.96 -58.43 5.58
CA LEU A 378 38.78 -57.18 6.33
C LEU A 378 38.10 -57.44 7.68
N GLY A 379 38.59 -56.77 8.74
CA GLY A 379 38.11 -56.92 10.11
C GLY A 379 38.54 -58.21 10.81
N ARG A 380 39.27 -59.10 10.13
CA ARG A 380 39.72 -60.39 10.68
C ARG A 380 41.19 -60.39 11.07
N MET A 381 41.52 -61.16 12.10
CA MET A 381 42.90 -61.45 12.52
C MET A 381 43.52 -62.47 11.56
N LEU A 382 44.85 -62.48 11.46
CA LEU A 382 45.58 -63.27 10.45
C LEU A 382 45.35 -64.79 10.55
N PHE A 383 44.98 -65.30 11.74
CA PHE A 383 44.68 -66.71 11.98
C PHE A 383 43.18 -67.06 11.87
N GLU A 384 42.29 -66.07 11.69
CA GLU A 384 40.84 -66.27 11.55
C GLU A 384 40.43 -66.60 10.11
N PHE A 385 41.37 -66.56 9.16
CA PHE A 385 41.15 -66.93 7.77
C PHE A 385 42.33 -67.70 7.20
N ASP A 386 42.05 -68.59 6.26
CA ASP A 386 43.00 -69.56 5.76
C ASP A 386 43.89 -68.98 4.63
N ALA A 387 44.78 -68.05 5.00
CA ALA A 387 45.75 -67.43 4.06
C ALA A 387 47.18 -67.96 4.20
N LEU A 388 47.58 -68.33 5.42
CA LEU A 388 48.90 -68.87 5.74
C LEU A 388 48.72 -70.12 6.60
N PRO A 389 49.69 -71.05 6.62
CA PRO A 389 49.71 -72.13 7.59
C PRO A 389 49.49 -71.60 9.01
N GLN A 390 48.64 -72.26 9.78
CA GLN A 390 48.15 -71.76 11.08
C GLN A 390 49.30 -71.39 12.03
N ALA A 391 50.37 -72.17 12.06
CA ALA A 391 51.57 -71.87 12.85
C ALA A 391 52.24 -70.54 12.45
N THR A 392 52.35 -70.27 11.14
CA THR A 392 52.90 -69.00 10.62
C THR A 392 51.97 -67.82 10.93
N ALA A 393 50.66 -68.01 10.77
CA ALA A 393 49.66 -66.96 11.03
C ALA A 393 49.63 -66.52 12.50
N LEU A 394 49.65 -67.48 13.44
CA LEU A 394 49.70 -67.22 14.88
C LEU A 394 51.01 -66.53 15.28
N MET A 395 52.16 -67.07 14.85
CA MET A 395 53.46 -66.48 15.11
C MET A 395 53.53 -65.01 14.66
N LEU A 396 53.08 -64.71 13.44
CA LEU A 396 53.07 -63.34 12.92
C LEU A 396 52.09 -62.43 13.68
N HIS A 397 50.92 -62.95 14.08
CA HIS A 397 49.97 -62.18 14.87
C HIS A 397 50.56 -61.79 16.22
N ASP A 398 51.13 -62.75 16.96
CA ASP A 398 51.76 -62.50 18.26
C ASP A 398 52.90 -61.48 18.16
N GLU A 399 53.70 -61.58 17.09
CA GLU A 399 54.74 -60.60 16.80
C GLU A 399 54.19 -59.19 16.51
N PHE A 400 53.08 -59.07 15.77
CA PHE A 400 52.44 -57.79 15.51
C PHE A 400 51.87 -57.18 16.79
N ILE A 401 51.23 -57.97 17.66
CA ILE A 401 50.73 -57.51 18.95
C ILE A 401 51.89 -57.06 19.86
N ALA A 402 52.97 -57.83 19.94
CA ALA A 402 54.17 -57.44 20.69
C ALA A 402 54.80 -56.14 20.13
N GLN A 403 54.79 -55.97 18.81
CA GLN A 403 55.29 -54.76 18.16
C GLN A 403 54.42 -53.53 18.48
N LEU A 404 53.09 -53.66 18.50
CA LEU A 404 52.18 -52.60 18.93
C LEU A 404 52.47 -52.13 20.35
N GLY A 405 52.82 -53.05 21.25
CA GLY A 405 53.23 -52.75 22.62
C GLY A 405 54.56 -51.98 22.71
N THR A 406 55.57 -52.40 21.92
CA THR A 406 56.91 -51.77 21.93
C THR A 406 56.99 -50.49 21.09
N ARG A 407 56.06 -50.28 20.15
CA ARG A 407 55.99 -49.15 19.21
C ARG A 407 57.26 -48.91 18.39
N LYS A 408 58.09 -49.95 18.24
CA LYS A 408 59.31 -49.89 17.42
C LYS A 408 59.01 -50.36 16.00
N THR A 409 59.58 -49.66 15.02
CA THR A 409 59.61 -50.14 13.64
C THR A 409 60.44 -51.41 13.55
N ARG A 410 59.98 -52.37 12.76
CA ARG A 410 60.67 -53.65 12.54
C ARG A 410 60.90 -53.86 11.05
N PHE A 411 62.14 -54.22 10.72
CA PHE A 411 62.56 -54.64 9.38
C PHE A 411 63.24 -56.00 9.53
N SER A 412 62.80 -57.01 8.79
CA SER A 412 63.30 -58.37 8.94
C SER A 412 63.37 -59.11 7.61
N LYS A 413 64.53 -59.65 7.28
CA LYS A 413 64.66 -60.70 6.27
C LYS A 413 64.35 -62.03 6.94
N ARG A 414 63.39 -62.79 6.42
CA ARG A 414 62.97 -64.07 7.00
C ARG A 414 62.39 -65.01 5.98
N GLN A 415 62.46 -66.31 6.29
CA GLN A 415 61.80 -67.34 5.53
C GLN A 415 60.46 -67.64 6.19
N LEU A 416 59.36 -67.45 5.46
CA LEU A 416 58.01 -67.78 5.92
C LEU A 416 57.45 -68.91 5.09
N MET A 417 56.67 -69.77 5.74
CA MET A 417 55.89 -70.80 5.06
C MET A 417 54.59 -70.17 4.57
N PHE A 418 54.47 -70.04 3.25
CA PHE A 418 53.20 -69.72 2.57
C PHE A 418 52.54 -71.04 2.16
N LYS A 419 51.25 -70.98 1.77
CA LYS A 419 50.55 -72.15 1.21
C LYS A 419 51.20 -72.67 -0.07
N SER A 420 51.85 -71.80 -0.84
CA SER A 420 52.60 -72.16 -2.05
C SER A 420 54.01 -72.69 -1.78
N GLY A 421 54.42 -72.79 -0.51
CA GLY A 421 55.75 -73.26 -0.10
C GLY A 421 56.56 -72.21 0.68
N PRO A 422 57.80 -72.55 1.08
CA PRO A 422 58.69 -71.62 1.75
C PRO A 422 59.11 -70.48 0.82
N ARG A 423 58.95 -69.22 1.26
CA ARG A 423 59.43 -68.03 0.54
C ARG A 423 60.36 -67.21 1.42
N GLN A 424 61.41 -66.65 0.82
CA GLN A 424 62.24 -65.67 1.51
C GLN A 424 61.67 -64.29 1.26
N ILE A 425 61.26 -63.63 2.34
CA ILE A 425 60.67 -62.30 2.26
C ILE A 425 61.50 -61.29 3.05
N TYR A 426 61.50 -60.06 2.55
CA TYR A 426 61.88 -58.89 3.32
C TYR A 426 60.61 -58.22 3.81
N GLN A 427 60.35 -58.27 5.11
CA GLN A 427 59.16 -57.69 5.72
C GLN A 427 59.49 -56.43 6.51
N TRP A 428 58.65 -55.43 6.36
CA TRP A 428 58.70 -54.18 7.12
C TRP A 428 57.36 -53.90 7.77
N THR A 429 57.38 -53.43 9.02
CA THR A 429 56.19 -53.03 9.77
C THR A 429 56.50 -51.80 10.60
N VAL A 430 55.67 -50.78 10.47
CA VAL A 430 55.76 -49.48 11.15
C VAL A 430 54.48 -49.22 11.95
N PRO A 431 54.55 -48.64 13.15
CA PRO A 431 53.36 -48.16 13.86
C PRO A 431 52.66 -47.03 13.08
N PHE A 432 51.35 -47.15 12.88
CA PHE A 432 50.49 -46.19 12.20
C PHE A 432 49.74 -45.32 13.22
N TYR A 433 49.79 -43.99 13.05
CA TYR A 433 49.16 -43.01 13.94
C TYR A 433 48.09 -42.22 13.21
N SER A 434 47.05 -41.78 13.92
CA SER A 434 46.08 -40.81 13.38
C SER A 434 46.69 -39.41 13.28
N ALA A 435 45.99 -38.49 12.59
CA ALA A 435 46.35 -37.08 12.53
C ALA A 435 46.59 -36.45 13.92
N ASP A 436 45.87 -36.91 14.94
CA ASP A 436 46.00 -36.46 16.33
C ASP A 436 47.17 -37.10 17.12
N GLY A 437 48.06 -37.85 16.46
CA GLY A 437 49.23 -38.49 17.08
C GLY A 437 48.93 -39.73 17.93
N LYS A 438 47.69 -40.24 17.93
CA LYS A 438 47.32 -41.48 18.65
C LYS A 438 47.66 -42.70 17.80
N LEU A 439 48.25 -43.73 18.44
CA LEU A 439 48.53 -45.00 17.77
C LEU A 439 47.20 -45.63 17.33
N ARG A 440 47.08 -45.93 16.03
CA ARG A 440 45.91 -46.54 15.42
C ARG A 440 46.14 -47.99 15.01
N GLY A 441 47.39 -48.40 14.79
CA GLY A 441 47.66 -49.74 14.30
C GLY A 441 49.07 -49.95 13.80
N LEU A 442 49.23 -50.91 12.88
CA LEU A 442 50.46 -51.21 12.17
C LEU A 442 50.23 -51.13 10.67
N LEU A 443 51.09 -50.40 9.97
CA LEU A 443 51.22 -50.47 8.52
C LEU A 443 52.42 -51.36 8.21
N GLY A 444 52.26 -52.33 7.33
CA GLY A 444 53.34 -53.22 6.95
C GLY A 444 53.22 -53.72 5.54
N GLY A 445 54.32 -54.24 5.03
CA GLY A 445 54.38 -54.88 3.74
C GLY A 445 55.53 -55.85 3.66
N TRP A 446 55.57 -56.63 2.59
CA TRP A 446 56.70 -57.50 2.33
C TRP A 446 57.04 -57.55 0.84
N THR A 447 58.32 -57.73 0.56
CA THR A 447 58.84 -57.98 -0.79
C THR A 447 59.34 -59.41 -0.84
N ASP A 448 58.95 -60.17 -1.88
CA ASP A 448 59.50 -61.50 -2.12
C ASP A 448 60.93 -61.36 -2.69
N ILE A 449 61.91 -61.94 -2.00
CA ILE A 449 63.34 -61.89 -2.37
C ILE A 449 63.88 -63.26 -2.76
N THR A 450 62.99 -64.23 -3.03
CA THR A 450 63.36 -65.62 -3.35
C THR A 450 64.21 -65.70 -4.63
N GLU A 451 63.93 -64.88 -5.65
CA GLU A 451 64.65 -64.89 -6.94
C GLU A 451 65.82 -63.90 -7.04
N ARG A 452 65.80 -62.79 -6.29
CA ARG A 452 66.85 -61.72 -6.34
C ARG A 452 68.26 -62.19 -5.97
N ARG A 453 68.41 -63.39 -5.39
CA ARG A 453 69.70 -63.94 -4.98
C ARG A 453 70.49 -64.62 -6.12
N LYS A 454 69.86 -64.90 -7.27
CA LYS A 454 70.55 -65.57 -8.39
C LYS A 454 71.43 -64.63 -9.24
N GLU A 455 71.24 -63.30 -9.19
CA GLU A 455 71.96 -62.34 -10.06
C GLU A 455 73.11 -61.56 -9.39
N SER A 456 73.34 -61.66 -8.07
CA SER A 456 74.40 -60.91 -7.37
C SER A 456 75.63 -61.74 -6.97
N GLY A 457 75.90 -62.85 -7.68
CA GLY A 457 77.11 -63.66 -7.53
C GLY A 457 78.28 -63.15 -8.39
N CYS A 458 79.06 -62.23 -7.83
CA CYS A 458 80.47 -61.90 -8.10
C CYS A 458 81.15 -62.45 -9.39
N ARG A 459 81.43 -61.57 -10.37
CA ARG A 459 82.62 -61.67 -11.24
C ARG A 459 83.76 -60.92 -10.56
N CYS A 460 84.82 -61.62 -10.18
CA CYS A 460 86.14 -61.01 -9.97
C CYS A 460 87.13 -61.69 -10.92
N LEU A 461 87.79 -60.87 -11.73
CA LEU A 461 88.93 -61.22 -12.55
C LEU A 461 90.12 -61.65 -11.66
N HIS A 462 90.80 -62.71 -12.05
CA HIS A 462 92.26 -62.69 -12.17
C HIS A 462 92.73 -63.57 -13.32
#